data_AF-A0A662K4F7-F1
#
_entry.id   AF-A0A662K4F7-F1
#
_cell.length_a   1.000
_cell.length_b   1.000
_cell.length_c   1.000
_cell.angle_alpha   90.00
_cell.angle_beta   90.00
_cell.angle_gamma   90.00
#
_symmetry.space_group_name_H-M   'P 1'
#
loop_
_entity.id
_entity.type
_entity.pdbx_description
1 polymer ?
#
loop_
_entity_poly.entity_id
_entity_poly.type
_entity_poly.pdbx_seq_one_letter_code
_entity_poly.pdbx_strand_id
1 'polypeptide(L)'
;MINIFVLPPIKSFYLSLIGAKIGKNVFLAGEEWISDPCMIEIGDNTLIDGKSMILGHIGKEKLVIKKTKIGRNCLIGGEALCQNVYSRTTW
;
A
#
# COMPACT_ATOMS: atom_id res chain seq x y z
N MET A 1 -23.23 -0.01 -11.34
CA MET A 1 -22.86 1.02 -10.35
C MET A 1 -21.40 1.37 -10.60
N ILE A 2 -21.08 2.60 -11.04
CA ILE A 2 -19.69 2.97 -11.35
C ILE A 2 -18.92 3.08 -10.03
N ASN A 3 -17.85 2.29 -9.86
CA ASN A 3 -17.06 2.31 -8.63
C ASN A 3 -16.13 3.52 -8.63
N ILE A 4 -16.62 4.66 -8.11
CA ILE A 4 -15.87 5.94 -8.05
C ILE A 4 -14.52 5.80 -7.34
N PHE A 5 -14.38 4.81 -6.44
CA PHE A 5 -13.12 4.49 -5.76
C PHE A 5 -12.06 3.84 -6.67
N VAL A 6 -12.38 3.49 -7.92
CA VAL A 6 -11.39 2.98 -8.89
C VAL A 6 -10.62 4.13 -9.55
N LEU A 7 -11.11 5.37 -9.47
CA LEU A 7 -10.39 6.51 -10.05
C LEU A 7 -9.10 6.77 -9.26
N PRO A 8 -7.91 6.62 -9.88
CA PRO A 8 -6.62 6.68 -9.17
C PRO A 8 -6.40 7.96 -8.35
N PRO A 9 -6.79 9.17 -8.83
CA PRO A 9 -6.63 10.40 -8.04
C PRO A 9 -7.55 10.45 -6.81
N ILE A 10 -8.80 10.01 -6.95
CA ILE A 10 -9.80 10.03 -5.86
C ILE A 10 -9.42 9.03 -4.78
N LYS A 11 -8.98 7.82 -5.19
CA LYS A 11 -8.54 6.78 -4.26
C LYS A 11 -7.31 7.21 -3.47
N SER A 12 -6.31 7.76 -4.14
CA SER A 12 -5.10 8.29 -3.48
C SER A 12 -5.43 9.41 -2.49
N PHE A 13 -6.34 10.30 -2.87
CA PHE A 13 -6.80 11.35 -1.96
C PHE A 13 -7.53 10.79 -0.74
N TYR A 14 -8.47 9.86 -0.94
CA TYR A 14 -9.21 9.19 0.12
C TYR A 14 -8.30 8.44 1.10
N LEU A 15 -7.35 7.66 0.59
CA LEU A 15 -6.37 6.93 1.38
C LEU A 15 -5.49 7.88 2.21
N SER A 16 -5.14 9.04 1.64
CA SER A 16 -4.39 10.07 2.34
C SER A 16 -5.20 10.67 3.51
N LEU A 17 -6.51 10.88 3.34
CA LEU A 17 -7.39 11.38 4.40
C LEU A 17 -7.51 10.40 5.59
N ILE A 18 -7.54 9.10 5.31
CA ILE A 18 -7.66 8.06 6.35
C ILE A 18 -6.31 7.65 6.97
N GLY A 19 -5.22 8.35 6.63
CA GLY A 19 -3.94 8.26 7.33
C GLY A 19 -2.76 7.69 6.52
N ALA A 20 -2.97 7.25 5.28
CA ALA A 20 -1.85 6.84 4.43
C ALA A 20 -1.00 8.03 4.03
N LYS A 21 0.32 7.84 3.96
CA LYS A 21 1.24 8.85 3.43
C LYS A 21 1.47 8.56 1.95
N ILE A 22 0.79 9.29 1.07
CA ILE A 22 0.90 9.09 -0.38
C ILE A 22 1.67 10.27 -0.99
N GLY A 23 2.71 9.95 -1.75
CA GLY A 23 3.52 10.91 -2.48
C GLY A 23 2.78 11.54 -3.67
N LYS A 24 3.48 12.42 -4.38
CA LYS A 24 3.00 13.04 -5.62
C LYS A 24 3.09 12.05 -6.78
N ASN A 25 2.16 12.16 -7.73
CA ASN A 25 2.17 11.35 -8.95
C ASN A 25 2.19 9.83 -8.66
N VAL A 26 1.43 9.40 -7.64
CA VAL A 26 1.20 7.98 -7.36
C VAL A 26 0.02 7.51 -8.17
N PHE A 27 0.21 6.43 -8.92
CA PHE A 27 -0.85 5.83 -9.72
C PHE A 27 -1.25 4.49 -9.11
N LEU A 28 -2.53 4.40 -8.77
CA LEU A 28 -3.17 3.19 -8.24
C LEU A 28 -4.06 2.62 -9.35
N ALA A 29 -3.69 1.48 -9.93
CA ALA A 29 -4.37 0.93 -11.10
C ALA A 29 -5.81 0.43 -10.82
N GLY A 30 -6.17 0.24 -9.55
CA GLY A 30 -7.50 -0.23 -9.14
C GLY A 30 -7.47 -1.67 -8.64
N GLU A 31 -8.47 -2.03 -7.83
CA GLU A 31 -8.60 -3.37 -7.21
C GLU A 31 -7.46 -3.78 -6.24
N GLU A 32 -6.49 -2.92 -5.96
CA GLU A 32 -5.48 -3.18 -4.93
C GLU A 32 -6.07 -3.10 -3.52
N TRP A 33 -5.59 -3.98 -2.65
CA TRP A 33 -6.00 -4.10 -1.25
C TRP A 33 -4.98 -3.44 -0.34
N ILE A 34 -5.38 -2.34 0.30
CA ILE A 34 -4.56 -1.53 1.19
C ILE A 34 -5.13 -1.66 2.59
N SER A 35 -4.41 -2.33 3.48
CA SER A 35 -4.79 -2.56 4.88
C SER A 35 -4.03 -1.63 5.83
N ASP A 36 -4.68 -1.19 6.91
CA ASP A 36 -4.14 -0.24 7.88
C ASP A 36 -3.52 1.01 7.23
N PRO A 37 -4.32 1.88 6.58
CA PRO A 37 -3.83 3.03 5.84
C PRO A 37 -2.85 3.91 6.66
N CYS A 38 -3.11 4.12 7.95
CA CYS A 38 -2.24 4.84 8.89
C CYS A 38 -0.81 4.30 8.99
N MET A 39 -0.58 3.06 8.56
CA MET A 39 0.70 2.36 8.60
C MET A 39 1.37 2.26 7.22
N ILE A 40 0.82 2.90 6.19
CA ILE A 40 1.32 2.82 4.82
C ILE A 40 1.95 4.14 4.39
N GLU A 41 3.11 4.03 3.74
CA GLU A 41 3.81 5.15 3.12
C GLU A 41 4.21 4.77 1.69
N ILE A 42 3.78 5.55 0.71
CA ILE A 42 4.05 5.37 -0.72
C ILE A 42 4.81 6.59 -1.21
N GLY A 43 6.02 6.38 -1.74
CA GLY A 43 6.85 7.46 -2.29
C GLY A 43 6.32 8.05 -3.60
N ASP A 44 6.85 9.21 -3.95
CA ASP A 44 6.53 9.94 -5.18
C ASP A 44 6.85 9.13 -6.45
N ASN A 45 6.09 9.37 -7.53
CA ASN A 45 6.24 8.76 -8.86
C ASN A 45 6.20 7.22 -8.83
N THR A 46 5.35 6.63 -8.00
CA THR A 46 5.23 5.19 -7.86
C THR A 46 3.95 4.69 -8.51
N LEU A 47 4.06 3.59 -9.26
CA LEU A 47 2.95 2.88 -9.88
C LEU A 47 2.67 1.60 -9.09
N ILE A 48 1.44 1.44 -8.63
CA ILE A 48 0.94 0.24 -7.99
C ILE A 48 -0.12 -0.35 -8.90
N ASP A 49 0.19 -1.51 -9.45
CA ASP A 49 -0.67 -2.24 -10.36
C ASP A 49 -1.79 -2.98 -9.59
N GLY A 50 -2.80 -3.42 -10.33
CA GLY A 50 -4.05 -3.90 -9.75
C GLY A 50 -3.91 -5.20 -8.97
N LYS A 51 -4.86 -5.44 -8.06
CA LYS A 51 -4.91 -6.64 -7.18
C LYS A 51 -3.69 -6.84 -6.28
N SER A 52 -2.75 -5.90 -6.24
CA SER A 52 -1.65 -5.93 -5.29
C SER A 52 -2.19 -5.77 -3.87
N MET A 53 -1.49 -6.37 -2.90
CA MET A 53 -1.88 -6.35 -1.50
C MET A 53 -0.80 -5.64 -0.68
N ILE A 54 -1.12 -4.49 -0.10
CA ILE A 54 -0.23 -3.70 0.75
C ILE A 54 -0.74 -3.79 2.19
N LEU A 55 0.03 -4.44 3.06
CA LEU A 55 -0.37 -4.69 4.45
C LEU A 55 0.47 -3.86 5.42
N GLY A 56 -0.18 -3.18 6.36
CA GLY A 56 0.46 -2.52 7.51
C GLY A 56 0.71 -3.44 8.71
N HIS A 57 0.45 -4.74 8.55
CA HIS A 57 0.64 -5.75 9.58
C HIS A 57 1.18 -7.06 9.00
N ILE A 58 1.68 -7.92 9.89
CA ILE A 58 2.04 -9.30 9.58
C ILE A 58 1.30 -10.19 10.58
N GLY A 59 0.54 -11.16 10.08
CA GLY A 59 -0.04 -12.24 10.89
C GLY A 59 0.59 -13.57 10.51
N LYS A 60 1.63 -14.00 11.24
CA LYS A 60 2.13 -15.39 11.19
C LYS A 60 1.80 -16.09 12.51
N GLU A 61 2.62 -15.90 13.52
CA GLU A 61 2.41 -16.46 14.87
C GLU A 61 1.89 -15.42 15.86
N LYS A 62 2.21 -14.14 15.62
CA LYS A 62 1.77 -12.98 16.39
C LYS A 62 1.38 -11.88 15.40
N LEU A 63 0.38 -11.08 15.77
CA LEU A 63 0.03 -9.87 15.01
C LEU A 63 1.09 -8.80 15.29
N VAL A 64 1.89 -8.47 14.28
CA VAL A 64 2.89 -7.41 14.35
C VAL A 64 2.45 -6.28 13.43
N ILE A 65 2.08 -5.15 14.01
CA ILE A 65 1.72 -3.94 13.27
C ILE A 65 2.99 -3.14 13.04
N LYS A 66 3.36 -2.93 11.78
CA LYS A 66 4.59 -2.21 11.42
C LYS A 66 4.42 -1.47 10.12
N LYS A 67 5.00 -0.28 10.03
CA LYS A 67 4.87 0.56 8.85
C LYS A 67 5.44 -0.13 7.60
N THR A 68 4.63 -0.21 6.55
CA THR A 68 5.05 -0.65 5.22
C THR A 68 5.37 0.58 4.39
N LYS A 69 6.62 0.68 3.96
CA LYS A 69 7.13 1.82 3.19
C LYS A 69 7.51 1.37 1.80
N ILE A 70 6.87 1.94 0.80
CA ILE A 70 7.21 1.81 -0.61
C ILE A 70 8.02 3.07 -1.00
N GLY A 71 9.15 2.85 -1.66
CA GLY A 71 10.06 3.93 -2.07
C GLY A 71 9.47 4.85 -3.14
N ARG A 72 10.31 5.80 -3.59
CA ARG A 72 10.04 6.65 -4.75
C ARG A 72 10.45 5.95 -6.04
N ASN A 73 9.79 6.27 -7.15
CA ASN A 73 10.07 5.70 -8.48
C ASN A 73 9.97 4.17 -8.50
N CYS A 74 9.02 3.60 -7.76
CA CYS A 74 8.81 2.16 -7.72
C CYS A 74 7.71 1.72 -8.69
N LEU A 75 7.84 0.50 -9.22
CA LEU A 75 6.78 -0.23 -9.90
C LEU A 75 6.45 -1.46 -9.08
N ILE A 76 5.22 -1.54 -8.58
CA ILE A 76 4.69 -2.74 -7.93
C ILE A 76 3.82 -3.46 -8.94
N GLY A 77 4.22 -4.67 -9.34
CA GLY A 77 3.47 -5.49 -10.28
C GLY A 77 2.14 -5.98 -9.71
N GLY A 78 1.22 -6.34 -10.60
CA GLY A 78 -0.09 -6.84 -10.22
C GLY A 78 0.00 -8.09 -9.36
N GLU A 79 -0.94 -8.26 -8.44
CA GLU A 79 -1.01 -9.39 -7.50
C GLU A 79 0.21 -9.53 -6.55
N ALA A 80 1.09 -8.52 -6.49
CA ALA A 80 2.21 -8.51 -5.57
C ALA A 80 1.77 -8.30 -4.12
N LEU A 81 2.40 -9.04 -3.19
CA LEU A 81 2.23 -8.87 -1.75
C LEU A 81 3.36 -8.00 -1.17
N CYS A 82 3.01 -6.79 -0.74
CA CYS A 82 3.90 -5.84 -0.09
C CYS A 82 3.61 -5.76 1.40
N GLN A 83 4.53 -6.25 2.21
CA GLN A 83 4.47 -6.14 3.67
C GLN A 83 5.87 -5.94 4.23
N ASN A 84 6.01 -5.20 5.33
CA ASN A 84 7.27 -5.14 6.05
C ASN A 84 7.61 -6.56 6.55
N VAL A 85 8.84 -7.03 6.39
CA VAL A 85 9.29 -8.31 6.94
C VAL A 85 10.13 -8.05 8.18
N TYR A 86 9.86 -8.79 9.25
CA TYR A 86 10.65 -8.73 10.47
C TYR A 86 12.08 -9.25 10.19
N SER A 87 13.07 -8.34 10.19
CA SER A 87 14.50 -8.71 10.28
C SER A 87 14.82 -9.06 11.73
N ARG A 88 14.40 -10.25 12.17
CA ARG A 88 14.95 -10.99 13.33
C ARG A 88 14.36 -12.40 13.39
N THR A 89 14.61 -13.21 12.36
CA THR A 89 14.77 -14.65 12.59
C THR A 89 16.13 -14.85 13.23
N THR A 90 16.23 -14.57 14.53
CA THR A 90 17.04 -15.39 15.42
C THR A 90 16.07 -16.44 15.93
N TRP A 91 16.02 -17.58 15.25
CA TRP A 91 16.35 -18.93 15.72
C TRP A 91 16.27 -19.87 14.51
#